data_AF-A0A2V9W7L6-F1
#
_entry.id   AF-A0A2V9W7L6-F1
#
_cell.length_a   1.000
_cell.length_b   1.000
_cell.length_c   1.000
_cell.angle_alpha   90.00
_cell.angle_beta   90.00
_cell.angle_gamma   90.00
#
_symmetry.space_group_name_H-M   'P 1'
#
loop_
_entity.id
_entity.type
_entity.pdbx_description
1 polymer ?
#
loop_
_entity_poly.entity_id
_entity_poly.type
_entity_poly.pdbx_seq_one_letter_code
_entity_poly.pdbx_strand_id
1 'polypeptide(L)'
;MKVAKTKKDLSPSQREEILTALRVRFEKNMKRHDGIEWSKVKVKLEANPEKLWSLGEMERTGGEPDVVGQDKKTGEYIFFDCSPESPKDRRSFCYDREALDSRKQAKPKNSAMDVAAAMGVDLLTEEQYGELQKL
;
A
#
# COMPACT_ATOMS: atom_id res chain seq x y z
N MET A 1 3.82 -7.92 27.41
CA MET A 1 2.40 -7.70 27.03
C MET A 1 2.14 -8.51 25.76
N LYS A 2 1.16 -9.42 25.79
CA LYS A 2 0.78 -10.23 24.61
C LYS A 2 0.01 -9.30 23.67
N VAL A 3 0.64 -8.83 22.60
CA VAL A 3 -0.05 -8.11 21.52
C VAL A 3 -0.95 -9.14 20.85
N ALA A 4 -2.27 -9.02 21.06
CA ALA A 4 -3.23 -9.80 20.31
C ALA A 4 -3.00 -9.47 18.82
N LYS A 5 -2.55 -10.44 18.04
CA LYS A 5 -2.54 -10.34 16.57
C LYS A 5 -3.99 -10.17 16.14
N THR A 6 -4.43 -8.93 15.94
CA THR A 6 -5.64 -8.63 15.18
C THR A 6 -5.47 -9.33 13.83
N LYS A 7 -6.36 -10.27 13.50
CA LYS A 7 -6.31 -10.93 12.20
C LYS A 7 -6.52 -9.84 11.14
N LYS A 8 -5.47 -9.57 10.36
CA LYS A 8 -5.49 -8.64 9.23
C LYS A 8 -6.28 -9.29 8.09
N ASP A 9 -7.60 -9.36 8.25
CA ASP A 9 -8.51 -10.00 7.29
C ASP A 9 -9.69 -9.06 7.02
N LEU A 10 -10.15 -9.06 5.78
CA LEU A 10 -11.27 -8.26 5.31
C LEU A 10 -12.55 -9.12 5.32
N SER A 11 -13.70 -8.51 5.54
CA SER A 11 -14.97 -9.21 5.33
C SER A 11 -15.09 -9.64 3.85
N PRO A 12 -15.93 -10.63 3.52
CA PRO A 12 -16.16 -11.02 2.13
C PRO A 12 -16.58 -9.85 1.24
N SER A 13 -17.44 -8.97 1.73
CA SER A 13 -17.88 -7.78 0.98
C SER A 13 -16.73 -6.79 0.76
N GLN A 14 -15.94 -6.48 1.80
CA GLN A 14 -14.79 -5.60 1.69
C GLN A 14 -13.74 -6.16 0.73
N ARG A 15 -13.56 -7.48 0.73
CA ARG A 15 -12.66 -8.20 -0.18
C ARG A 15 -13.08 -8.03 -1.64
N GLU A 16 -14.36 -8.20 -1.93
CA GLU A 16 -14.90 -8.01 -3.28
C GLU A 16 -14.80 -6.55 -3.74
N GLU A 17 -15.09 -5.60 -2.85
CA GLU A 17 -14.95 -4.17 -3.11
C GLU A 17 -13.52 -3.79 -3.46
N ILE A 18 -12.52 -4.19 -2.65
CA ILE A 18 -11.11 -3.87 -2.92
C ILE A 18 -10.61 -4.55 -4.19
N LEU A 19 -10.97 -5.82 -4.42
CA LEU A 19 -10.57 -6.53 -5.65
C LEU A 19 -11.17 -5.87 -6.89
N THR A 20 -12.40 -5.36 -6.80
CA THR A 20 -13.05 -4.63 -7.89
C THR A 20 -12.37 -3.29 -8.13
N ALA A 21 -12.08 -2.53 -7.07
CA ALA A 21 -11.38 -1.25 -7.18
C ALA A 21 -9.98 -1.42 -7.80
N LEU A 22 -9.19 -2.38 -7.30
CA LEU A 22 -7.87 -2.70 -7.84
C LEU A 22 -7.95 -3.16 -9.30
N ARG A 23 -8.95 -3.98 -9.65
CA ARG A 23 -9.16 -4.42 -11.04
C ARG A 23 -9.42 -3.25 -11.98
N VAL A 24 -10.35 -2.38 -11.61
CA VAL A 24 -10.72 -1.22 -12.43
C VAL A 24 -9.51 -0.30 -12.61
N ARG A 25 -8.70 -0.11 -11.56
CA ARG A 25 -7.47 0.67 -11.63
C ARG A 25 -6.42 0.01 -12.53
N PHE A 26 -6.19 -1.29 -12.36
CA PHE A 26 -5.28 -2.07 -13.19
C PHE A 26 -5.63 -1.94 -14.68
N GLU A 27 -6.89 -2.23 -15.05
CA GLU A 27 -7.37 -2.14 -16.43
C GLU A 27 -7.27 -0.72 -17.01
N LYS A 28 -7.42 0.32 -16.19
CA LYS A 28 -7.23 1.72 -16.60
C LYS A 28 -5.76 2.07 -16.85
N ASN A 29 -4.84 1.42 -16.13
CA ASN A 29 -3.41 1.74 -16.11
C ASN A 29 -2.53 0.67 -16.78
N MET A 30 -3.06 -0.07 -17.76
CA MET A 30 -2.37 -1.18 -18.45
C MET A 30 -0.94 -0.87 -18.94
N LYS A 31 -0.64 0.41 -19.21
CA LYS A 31 0.71 0.87 -19.60
C LYS A 31 1.77 0.65 -18.52
N ARG A 32 1.38 0.62 -17.24
CA ARG A 32 2.29 0.46 -16.09
C ARG A 32 2.75 -0.97 -15.88
N HIS A 33 2.03 -1.94 -16.42
CA HIS A 33 2.21 -3.36 -16.12
C HIS A 33 2.03 -4.21 -17.38
N ASP A 34 2.72 -3.83 -18.45
CA ASP A 34 2.68 -4.55 -19.72
C ASP A 34 3.13 -6.02 -19.55
N GLY A 35 2.36 -6.93 -20.12
CA GLY A 35 2.58 -8.38 -19.99
C GLY A 35 2.13 -9.00 -18.65
N ILE A 36 1.53 -8.25 -17.72
CA ILE A 36 0.93 -8.80 -16.50
C ILE A 36 -0.56 -9.01 -16.71
N GLU A 37 -1.05 -10.20 -16.35
CA GLU A 37 -2.48 -10.53 -16.39
C GLU A 37 -3.12 -10.33 -15.03
N TRP A 38 -4.22 -9.57 -14.98
CA TRP A 38 -5.00 -9.34 -13.75
C TRP A 38 -5.45 -10.65 -13.09
N SER A 39 -5.82 -11.67 -13.87
CA SER A 39 -6.22 -12.99 -13.37
C SER A 39 -5.17 -13.61 -12.44
N LYS A 40 -3.88 -13.50 -12.81
CA LYS A 40 -2.75 -14.01 -12.03
C LYS A 40 -2.51 -13.18 -10.77
N VAL A 41 -2.66 -11.85 -10.87
CA VAL A 41 -2.58 -10.94 -9.72
C VAL A 41 -3.69 -11.26 -8.71
N LYS A 42 -4.93 -11.38 -9.18
CA LYS A 42 -6.10 -11.69 -8.35
C LYS A 42 -5.91 -12.99 -7.56
N VAL A 43 -5.49 -14.07 -8.21
CA VAL A 43 -5.24 -15.37 -7.54
C VAL A 43 -4.21 -15.23 -6.43
N LYS A 44 -3.13 -14.46 -6.65
CA LYS A 44 -2.13 -14.21 -5.61
C LYS A 44 -2.68 -13.36 -4.46
N LEU A 45 -3.51 -12.36 -4.73
CA LEU A 45 -4.14 -11.54 -3.69
C LEU A 45 -5.12 -12.35 -2.83
N GLU A 46 -5.95 -13.17 -3.46
CA GLU A 46 -6.91 -14.04 -2.75
C GLU A 46 -6.21 -15.10 -1.88
N ALA A 47 -5.05 -15.59 -2.32
CA ALA A 47 -4.21 -16.51 -1.54
C ALA A 47 -3.47 -15.82 -0.38
N ASN A 48 -3.42 -14.49 -0.32
CA ASN A 48 -2.70 -13.72 0.70
C ASN A 48 -3.60 -12.66 1.38
N PRO A 49 -4.51 -13.08 2.28
CA PRO A 49 -5.45 -12.16 2.95
C PRO A 49 -4.79 -10.98 3.66
N GLU A 50 -3.62 -11.18 4.28
CA GLU A 50 -2.90 -10.11 4.98
C GLU A 50 -2.41 -9.01 4.02
N LYS A 51 -1.88 -9.38 2.85
CA LYS A 51 -1.46 -8.41 1.82
C LYS A 51 -2.67 -7.69 1.23
N LEU A 52 -3.77 -8.39 1.03
CA LEU A 52 -5.02 -7.78 0.55
C LEU A 52 -5.61 -6.80 1.57
N TRP A 53 -5.51 -7.12 2.86
CA TRP A 53 -5.86 -6.19 3.93
C TRP A 53 -5.00 -4.92 3.90
N SER A 54 -3.68 -5.05 3.70
CA SER A 54 -2.77 -3.90 3.54
C SER A 54 -3.17 -3.00 2.38
N LEU A 55 -3.49 -3.57 1.22
CA LEU A 55 -3.98 -2.80 0.06
C LEU A 55 -5.33 -2.14 0.37
N GLY A 56 -6.21 -2.82 1.10
CA GLY A 56 -7.46 -2.23 1.59
C GLY A 56 -7.24 -1.02 2.49
N GLU A 57 -6.25 -1.08 3.40
CA GLU A 57 -5.89 0.07 4.25
C GLU A 57 -5.30 1.25 3.45
N MET A 58 -4.47 0.96 2.44
CA MET A 58 -3.97 1.99 1.53
C MET A 58 -5.11 2.67 0.78
N GLU A 59 -6.05 1.91 0.24
CA GLU A 59 -7.24 2.43 -0.45
C GLU A 59 -8.13 3.25 0.50
N ARG A 60 -8.42 2.72 1.69
CA ARG A 60 -9.26 3.36 2.72
C ARG A 60 -8.70 4.72 3.16
N THR A 61 -7.38 4.87 3.13
CA THR A 61 -6.69 6.12 3.49
C THR A 61 -6.49 7.06 2.29
N GLY A 62 -7.18 6.80 1.18
CA GLY A 62 -7.20 7.64 -0.02
C GLY A 62 -6.02 7.41 -0.96
N GLY A 63 -5.26 6.33 -0.75
CA GLY A 63 -4.21 5.92 -1.68
C GLY A 63 -4.74 5.32 -2.96
N GLU A 64 -3.85 5.17 -3.92
CA GLU A 64 -4.15 4.52 -5.19
C GLU A 64 -3.19 3.36 -5.43
N PRO A 65 -3.23 2.29 -4.59
CA PRO A 65 -2.37 1.13 -4.78
C PRO A 65 -2.58 0.49 -6.14
N ASP A 66 -1.51 0.26 -6.89
CA ASP A 66 -1.55 -0.34 -8.23
C ASP A 66 -0.31 -1.20 -8.50
N VAL A 67 -0.43 -2.12 -9.45
CA VAL A 67 0.69 -2.97 -9.88
C VAL A 67 1.63 -2.17 -10.75
N VAL A 68 2.89 -2.14 -10.35
CA VAL A 68 3.98 -1.44 -11.06
C VAL A 68 5.01 -2.39 -11.64
N GLY A 69 4.96 -3.67 -11.27
CA GLY A 69 5.89 -4.66 -11.78
C GLY A 69 5.73 -6.03 -11.15
N GLN A 70 6.58 -6.94 -11.60
CA GLN A 70 6.71 -8.28 -11.05
C GLN A 70 8.19 -8.59 -10.85
N ASP A 71 8.55 -9.01 -9.64
CA ASP A 71 9.88 -9.53 -9.39
C ASP A 71 10.04 -10.86 -10.14
N LYS A 72 10.96 -10.92 -11.09
CA LYS A 72 11.22 -12.10 -11.92
C LYS A 72 11.81 -13.26 -11.14
N LYS A 73 12.46 -13.01 -10.00
CA LYS A 73 13.09 -14.06 -9.19
C LYS A 73 12.07 -14.80 -8.33
N THR A 74 11.20 -14.05 -7.67
CA THR A 74 10.20 -14.59 -6.73
C THR A 74 8.84 -14.80 -7.38
N GLY A 75 8.61 -14.16 -8.53
CA GLY A 75 7.31 -14.08 -9.20
C GLY A 75 6.31 -13.20 -8.45
N GLU A 76 6.72 -12.48 -7.38
CA GLU A 76 5.85 -11.60 -6.61
C GLU A 76 5.50 -10.33 -7.38
N TYR A 77 4.29 -9.83 -7.17
CA TYR A 77 3.84 -8.56 -7.74
C TYR A 77 4.21 -7.41 -6.81
N ILE A 78 4.72 -6.34 -7.40
CA ILE A 78 5.11 -5.12 -6.70
C ILE A 78 3.96 -4.14 -6.82
N PHE A 79 3.48 -3.68 -5.67
CA PHE A 79 2.44 -2.66 -5.56
C PHE A 79 3.04 -1.39 -4.99
N PHE A 80 2.82 -0.26 -5.66
CA PHE A 80 3.09 1.07 -5.12
C PHE A 80 1.79 1.84 -4.94
N ASP A 81 1.83 2.82 -4.06
CA ASP A 81 0.79 3.84 -4.00
C ASP A 81 1.01 4.86 -5.12
N CYS A 82 0.15 4.82 -6.13
CA CYS A 82 0.26 5.67 -7.31
C CYS A 82 -0.53 6.98 -7.19
N SER A 83 -0.91 7.38 -5.97
CA SER A 83 -1.59 8.65 -5.73
C SER A 83 -0.65 9.82 -6.08
N PRO A 84 -1.12 10.86 -6.80
CA PRO A 84 -0.27 11.99 -7.23
C PRO A 84 0.39 12.74 -6.07
N GLU A 85 -0.23 12.70 -4.89
CA GLU A 85 0.28 13.27 -3.65
C GLU A 85 -0.18 12.41 -2.47
N SER A 86 0.59 12.40 -1.38
CA SER A 86 0.18 11.69 -0.16
C SER A 86 -1.23 12.15 0.25
N PRO A 87 -2.21 11.29 0.54
CA PRO A 87 -3.57 11.72 0.88
C PRO A 87 -3.64 12.50 2.19
N LYS A 88 -4.72 13.27 2.39
CA LYS A 88 -4.90 14.12 3.58
C LYS A 88 -4.67 13.37 4.91
N ASP A 89 -5.12 12.12 5.00
CA ASP A 89 -4.97 11.29 6.21
C ASP A 89 -3.57 10.69 6.38
N ARG A 90 -2.66 10.92 5.43
CA ARG A 90 -1.28 10.45 5.40
C ARG A 90 -0.26 11.58 5.20
N ARG A 91 -0.67 12.86 5.32
CA ARG A 91 0.20 14.04 5.25
C ARG A 91 0.61 14.53 6.64
N SER A 92 1.64 15.40 6.68
CA SER A 92 2.07 16.15 7.87
C SER A 92 2.57 15.29 9.03
N PHE A 93 3.16 14.14 8.71
CA PHE A 93 3.86 13.28 9.67
C PHE A 93 5.35 13.61 9.68
N CYS A 94 5.99 13.37 10.83
CA CYS A 94 7.44 13.23 10.84
C CYS A 94 7.84 11.88 10.24
N TYR A 95 9.11 11.72 9.89
CA TYR A 95 9.57 10.49 9.25
C TYR A 95 9.45 9.29 10.21
N ASP A 96 10.07 9.39 11.38
CA ASP A 96 10.20 8.32 12.36
C ASP A 96 9.68 8.71 13.76
N ARG A 97 9.75 7.74 14.68
CA ARG A 97 9.33 7.90 16.08
C ARG A 97 10.20 8.89 16.85
N GLU A 98 11.50 8.93 16.60
CA GLU A 98 12.42 9.84 17.29
C GLU A 98 12.11 11.31 16.95
N ALA A 99 11.88 11.60 15.66
CA ALA A 99 11.43 12.89 15.20
C ALA A 99 10.04 13.26 15.75
N LEU A 100 9.16 12.29 15.98
CA LEU A 100 7.85 12.51 16.62
C LEU A 100 8.02 12.96 18.07
N ASP A 101 8.89 12.28 18.81
CA ASP A 101 9.03 12.47 20.25
C ASP A 101 9.87 13.70 20.61
N SER A 102 10.78 14.12 19.73
CA SER A 102 11.54 15.37 19.91
C SER A 102 10.70 16.65 19.73
N ARG A 103 9.52 16.58 19.10
CA ARG A 103 8.65 17.74 18.84
C ARG A 103 7.88 18.17 20.09
N LYS A 104 8.16 19.39 20.56
CA LYS A 104 7.48 20.00 21.72
C LYS A 104 6.22 20.79 21.37
N GLN A 105 6.14 21.34 20.16
CA GLN A 105 5.02 22.14 19.68
C GLN A 105 4.60 21.66 18.28
N ALA A 106 3.31 21.79 17.97
CA ALA A 106 2.70 21.27 16.74
C ALA A 106 3.07 19.80 16.46
N LYS A 107 3.03 18.95 17.50
CA LYS A 107 3.39 17.53 17.40
C LYS A 107 2.46 16.84 16.38
N PRO A 108 3.01 16.20 15.33
CA PRO A 108 2.22 15.44 14.37
C PRO A 108 1.39 14.33 15.03
N LYS A 109 0.35 13.87 14.34
CA LYS A 109 -0.50 12.77 14.84
C LYS A 109 0.25 11.44 14.94
N ASN A 110 1.16 11.18 13.99
CA ASN A 110 1.96 9.96 13.89
C ASN A 110 3.26 10.22 13.12
N SER A 111 4.12 9.21 13.04
CA SER A 111 5.22 9.14 12.07
C SER A 111 4.84 8.35 10.82
N ALA A 112 5.51 8.60 9.70
CA ALA A 112 5.30 7.87 8.46
C ALA A 112 5.64 6.39 8.61
N MET A 113 6.75 6.07 9.29
CA MET A 113 7.18 4.69 9.55
C MET A 113 6.17 3.91 10.40
N ASP A 114 5.60 4.54 11.44
CA ASP A 114 4.60 3.87 12.28
C ASP A 114 3.33 3.53 11.50
N VAL A 115 2.89 4.44 10.62
CA VAL A 115 1.68 4.25 9.81
C VAL A 115 1.92 3.16 8.76
N ALA A 116 3.09 3.15 8.11
CA ALA A 116 3.49 2.09 7.19
C ALA A 116 3.52 0.72 7.89
N ALA A 117 4.19 0.63 9.05
CA ALA A 117 4.27 -0.59 9.85
C ALA A 117 2.90 -1.09 10.32
N ALA A 118 2.01 -0.19 10.74
CA ALA A 118 0.64 -0.53 11.14
C ALA A 118 -0.14 -1.18 9.96
N MET A 119 0.00 -0.62 8.77
CA MET A 119 -0.58 -1.17 7.53
C MET A 119 0.16 -2.41 7.02
N GLY A 120 1.37 -2.71 7.51
CA GLY A 120 2.18 -3.82 7.02
C GLY A 120 2.76 -3.57 5.63
N VAL A 121 3.07 -2.31 5.33
CA VAL A 121 3.70 -1.87 4.09
C VAL A 121 4.99 -1.14 4.41
N ASP A 122 5.88 -1.06 3.42
CA ASP A 122 7.13 -0.33 3.54
C ASP A 122 7.02 1.04 2.87
N LEU A 123 7.84 1.99 3.34
CA LEU A 123 8.05 3.24 2.62
C LEU A 123 8.94 2.98 1.40
N LEU A 124 8.66 3.67 0.30
CA LEU A 124 9.51 3.58 -0.89
C LEU A 124 10.91 4.09 -0.57
N THR A 125 11.91 3.37 -1.08
CA THR A 125 13.27 3.89 -1.22
C THR A 125 13.30 5.01 -2.27
N GLU A 126 14.37 5.80 -2.27
CA GLU A 126 14.54 6.89 -3.25
C GLU A 126 14.54 6.35 -4.69
N GLU A 127 15.18 5.19 -4.90
CA GLU A 127 15.23 4.53 -6.20
C GLU A 127 13.84 4.09 -6.65
N GLN A 128 13.06 3.45 -5.77
CA GLN A 128 11.68 3.02 -6.06
C GLN A 128 10.77 4.23 -6.31
N TYR A 129 10.96 5.32 -5.58
CA TYR A 129 10.23 6.56 -5.83
C TYR A 129 10.59 7.15 -7.20
N GLY A 130 11.87 7.14 -7.58
CA GLY A 130 12.32 7.55 -8.91
C GLY A 130 11.78 6.66 -10.04
N GLU A 131 11.59 5.37 -9.80
CA GLU A 131 10.91 4.45 -10.73
C GLU A 131 9.42 4.79 -10.86
N LEU A 132 8.73 5.05 -9.74
CA LEU A 132 7.33 5.47 -9.73
C LEU A 132 7.10 6.74 -10.56
N GLN A 133 8.03 7.70 -10.53
CA GLN A 133 7.93 8.94 -11.33
C GLN A 133 8.06 8.74 -12.85
N LYS A 134 8.47 7.55 -13.31
CA LYS A 134 8.61 7.23 -14.75
C LYS A 134 7.37 6.52 -15.33
N LEU A 135 6.39 6.20 -14.49
CA LEU A 135 5.17 5.45 -14.84
C LEU A 135 4.05 6.31 -15.44
#